data_AF-A0A397G605-F1
#
_entry.id   AF-A0A397G605-F1
#
_cell.length_a   1.000
_cell.length_b   1.000
_cell.length_c   1.000
_cell.angle_alpha   90.00
_cell.angle_beta   90.00
_cell.angle_gamma   90.00
#
_symmetry.space_group_name_H-M   'P 1'
#
loop_
_entity.id
_entity.type
_entity.pdbx_description
1 polymer ?
#
loop_
_entity_poly.entity_id
_entity_poly.type
_entity_poly.pdbx_seq_one_letter_code
_entity_poly.pdbx_strand_id
1 'polypeptide(L)'
;MHVLCCVVVFSETLILKEIEIEISKNLEMDFMSNQLAENNESYMNTLNNATDFTILSTNDPMLDYLTNFDTTNTTEKLKNADPQEVLETLDLNRQLQAELDKFREEIEVAQQRNITLQTRLRQLKHEETVDSEKNNLILPGSHRTFGPPFFGDADGNTPPENEDEKNNQPLIFKSTRWTQHEKDALRRGVKDHNMKREALRALREGNSISSVEKIPKEQFLYGVEDVDWAQLAKQYVPTKTKEDCVIQWTNHDHPCINNNEWTTQETKKLLEVSKQNEYRNWVKIALDLGTNRTAAECFKQYNRQSSNPRKWTKEEDEILTRAVDLYGEKNWQQVAHCLDNRTGQQCLHRWTKTLNPAIRRGRWKKEDDEALKNAVSIYGPGNWMKIQQYVLGRTDVQCRERWMNVLSPEIKKDPWANEEDEKLLSLVRDIGLGKWSKISTFMDGRTDNQCWRRYKILKKQAAKRNININRSLI
;
A
#
# COMPACT_ATOMS: atom_id res chain seq x y z
N MET A 1 13.20 -44.68 -11.46
CA MET A 1 12.92 -43.22 -11.44
C MET A 1 12.54 -42.70 -10.05
N HIS A 2 11.73 -43.40 -9.23
CA HIS A 2 11.38 -42.89 -7.89
C HIS A 2 12.52 -42.85 -6.86
N VAL A 3 13.59 -43.64 -7.01
CA VAL A 3 14.76 -43.58 -6.10
C VAL A 3 15.69 -42.40 -6.43
N LEU A 4 15.72 -41.94 -7.69
CA LEU A 4 16.56 -40.81 -8.12
C LEU A 4 15.97 -39.45 -7.70
N CYS A 5 14.64 -39.28 -7.67
CA CYS A 5 14.02 -38.06 -7.13
C CYS A 5 14.27 -37.88 -5.63
N CYS A 6 14.25 -38.95 -4.83
CA CYS A 6 14.51 -38.83 -3.39
C CYS A 6 15.96 -38.44 -3.08
N VAL A 7 16.93 -38.90 -3.89
CA VAL A 7 18.36 -38.55 -3.70
C VAL A 7 18.64 -37.10 -4.08
N VAL A 8 17.99 -36.56 -5.13
CA VAL A 8 18.15 -35.16 -5.54
C VAL A 8 17.56 -34.21 -4.50
N VAL A 9 16.35 -34.48 -3.97
CA VAL A 9 15.71 -33.65 -2.93
C VAL A 9 16.47 -33.72 -1.60
N PHE A 10 17.05 -34.87 -1.24
CA PHE A 10 17.91 -34.98 -0.06
C PHE A 10 19.24 -34.23 -0.25
N SER A 11 19.79 -34.17 -1.47
CA SER A 11 21.03 -33.46 -1.75
C SER A 11 20.85 -31.93 -1.73
N GLU A 12 19.75 -31.41 -2.28
CA GLU A 12 19.46 -29.97 -2.27
C GLU A 12 19.15 -29.46 -0.86
N THR A 13 18.45 -30.24 -0.05
CA THR A 13 18.19 -29.90 1.35
C THR A 13 19.44 -29.97 2.25
N LEU A 14 20.41 -30.84 1.92
CA LEU A 14 21.73 -30.83 2.56
C LEU A 14 22.52 -29.59 2.18
N ILE A 15 22.56 -29.24 0.89
CA ILE A 15 23.30 -28.06 0.39
C ILE A 15 22.76 -26.77 0.98
N LEU A 16 21.43 -26.63 1.10
CA LEU A 16 20.81 -25.46 1.73
C LEU A 16 21.13 -25.36 3.22
N LYS A 17 21.17 -26.48 3.95
CA LYS A 17 21.61 -26.50 5.35
C LYS A 17 23.09 -26.18 5.50
N GLU A 18 23.93 -26.63 4.57
CA GLU A 18 25.36 -26.30 4.55
C GLU A 18 25.59 -24.81 4.31
N ILE A 19 24.83 -24.21 3.38
CA ILE A 19 24.84 -22.76 3.14
C ILE A 19 24.36 -21.98 4.37
N GLU A 20 23.31 -22.43 5.04
CA GLU A 20 22.76 -21.78 6.23
C GLU A 20 23.77 -21.81 7.41
N ILE A 21 24.45 -22.95 7.61
CA ILE A 21 25.54 -23.09 8.59
C ILE A 21 26.70 -22.16 8.25
N GLU A 22 27.08 -22.05 6.98
CA GLU A 22 28.19 -21.20 6.55
C GLU A 22 27.86 -19.70 6.67
N ILE A 23 26.61 -19.31 6.44
CA ILE A 23 26.11 -17.94 6.70
C ILE A 23 26.15 -17.64 8.21
N SER A 24 25.73 -18.57 9.06
CA SER A 24 25.81 -18.39 10.52
C SER A 24 27.25 -18.24 11.01
N LYS A 25 28.21 -19.03 10.48
CA LYS A 25 29.64 -18.88 10.82
C LYS A 25 30.22 -17.53 10.36
N ASN A 26 29.81 -17.05 9.19
CA ASN A 26 30.24 -15.74 8.70
C ASN A 26 29.68 -14.60 9.56
N LEU A 27 28.43 -14.71 10.03
CA LEU A 27 27.83 -13.74 10.96
C LEU A 27 28.52 -13.76 12.34
N GLU A 28 28.94 -14.92 12.84
CA GLU A 28 29.74 -15.03 14.07
C GLU A 28 31.15 -14.44 13.90
N MET A 29 31.79 -14.63 12.74
CA MET A 29 33.07 -13.96 12.42
C MET A 29 32.92 -12.44 12.34
N ASP A 30 31.87 -11.93 11.71
CA ASP A 30 31.60 -10.49 11.64
C ASP A 30 31.33 -9.89 13.03
N PHE A 31 30.64 -10.63 13.92
CA PHE A 31 30.42 -10.22 15.30
C PHE A 31 31.75 -10.14 16.09
N MET A 32 32.62 -11.15 15.97
CA MET A 32 33.94 -11.13 16.61
C MET A 32 34.85 -10.03 16.04
N SER A 33 34.77 -9.76 14.73
CA SER A 33 35.52 -8.68 14.07
C SER A 33 35.07 -7.30 14.55
N ASN A 34 33.77 -7.09 14.74
CA ASN A 34 33.24 -5.84 15.29
C ASN A 34 33.62 -5.64 16.76
N GLN A 35 33.65 -6.72 17.56
CA GLN A 35 34.07 -6.67 18.95
C GLN A 35 35.57 -6.38 19.11
N LEU A 36 36.40 -6.87 18.17
CA LEU A 36 37.81 -6.49 18.05
C LEU A 36 37.99 -5.02 17.63
N ALA A 37 37.13 -4.49 16.76
CA ALA A 37 37.14 -3.09 16.35
C ALA A 37 36.77 -2.14 17.49
N GLU A 38 35.76 -2.46 18.30
CA GLU A 38 35.36 -1.66 19.48
C GLU A 38 36.45 -1.67 20.57
N ASN A 39 37.11 -2.81 20.79
CA ASN A 39 38.24 -2.90 21.72
C ASN A 39 39.45 -2.08 21.24
N ASN A 40 39.72 -2.08 19.93
CA ASN A 40 40.75 -1.25 19.32
C ASN A 40 40.40 0.24 19.40
N GLU A 41 39.14 0.63 19.23
CA GLU A 41 38.70 2.02 19.37
C GLU A 41 38.80 2.51 20.83
N SER A 42 38.52 1.63 21.80
CA SER A 42 38.75 1.89 23.23
C SER A 42 40.24 2.12 23.54
N TYR A 43 41.12 1.28 22.97
CA TYR A 43 42.58 1.40 23.09
C TYR A 43 43.13 2.68 22.43
N MET A 44 42.61 3.03 21.24
CA MET A 44 42.98 4.26 20.53
C MET A 44 42.49 5.53 21.24
N ASN A 45 41.33 5.48 21.91
CA ASN A 45 40.86 6.57 22.77
C ASN A 45 41.68 6.71 24.07
N THR A 46 42.24 5.60 24.59
CA THR A 46 43.18 5.68 25.72
C THR A 46 44.52 6.28 25.31
N LEU A 47 44.98 6.00 24.08
CA LEU A 47 46.18 6.58 23.48
C LEU A 47 46.01 8.09 23.19
N ASN A 48 44.88 8.50 22.60
CA ASN A 48 44.62 9.91 22.25
C ASN A 48 44.51 10.83 23.48
N ASN A 49 44.03 10.34 24.61
CA ASN A 49 43.99 11.11 25.86
C ASN A 49 45.39 11.34 26.48
N ALA A 50 46.43 10.63 26.01
CA ALA A 50 47.80 10.75 26.50
C ALA A 50 48.67 11.71 25.66
N THR A 51 48.19 12.21 24.52
CA THR A 51 49.01 12.93 23.53
C THR A 51 48.41 14.28 23.14
N ASP A 52 48.13 15.15 24.12
CA ASP A 52 47.77 16.56 23.88
C ASP A 52 48.98 17.47 24.17
N PHE A 53 49.89 17.60 23.19
CA PHE A 53 50.78 18.78 23.04
C PHE A 53 51.34 18.88 21.60
N THR A 54 50.57 19.58 20.75
CA THR A 54 50.90 20.44 19.59
C THR A 54 52.35 20.52 19.03
N ILE A 55 52.53 20.29 17.72
CA ILE A 55 52.79 21.27 16.60
C ILE A 55 53.57 20.62 15.41
N LEU A 56 52.90 20.58 14.26
CA LEU A 56 53.32 20.72 12.83
C LEU A 56 54.81 20.59 12.40
N SER A 57 55.09 19.62 11.52
CA SER A 57 55.63 19.78 10.15
C SER A 57 56.45 18.57 9.73
N THR A 58 56.13 18.00 8.56
CA THR A 58 56.90 17.02 7.76
C THR A 58 57.33 15.72 8.45
N ASN A 59 56.58 14.64 8.24
CA ASN A 59 57.07 13.30 7.88
C ASN A 59 55.91 12.28 7.87
N ASP A 60 55.85 11.48 6.80
CA ASP A 60 54.89 10.39 6.61
C ASP A 60 55.19 9.26 7.62
N PRO A 61 54.29 8.94 8.59
CA PRO A 61 54.60 8.02 9.68
C PRO A 61 54.77 6.56 9.23
N MET A 62 54.25 6.19 8.07
CA MET A 62 54.38 4.82 7.52
C MET A 62 55.76 4.60 6.89
N LEU A 63 56.35 5.67 6.34
CA LEU A 63 57.71 5.62 5.82
C LEU A 63 58.73 5.61 6.98
N ASP A 64 58.47 6.34 8.07
CA ASP A 64 59.33 6.33 9.27
C ASP A 64 59.25 5.02 10.07
N TYR A 65 58.14 4.26 10.01
CA TYR A 65 58.07 2.93 10.65
C TYR A 65 58.84 1.85 9.87
N LEU A 66 58.92 1.98 8.54
CA LEU A 66 59.69 1.09 7.68
C LEU A 66 61.18 1.47 7.61
N THR A 67 61.54 2.74 7.86
CA THR A 67 62.95 3.20 7.90
C THR A 67 63.56 3.18 9.31
N ASN A 68 62.76 3.30 10.39
CA ASN A 68 63.22 3.19 11.78
C ASN A 68 62.86 1.85 12.45
N PHE A 69 62.76 0.77 11.66
CA PHE A 69 62.81 -0.57 12.24
C PHE A 69 64.24 -0.82 12.71
N ASP A 70 64.50 -0.47 13.96
CA ASP A 70 65.82 -0.52 14.57
C ASP A 70 66.24 -1.99 14.77
N THR A 71 66.83 -2.56 13.71
CA THR A 71 67.35 -3.93 13.70
C THR A 71 68.40 -4.14 14.79
N THR A 72 68.97 -3.08 15.37
CA THR A 72 69.99 -3.16 16.42
C THR A 72 69.39 -3.54 17.79
N ASN A 73 68.19 -3.07 18.12
CA ASN A 73 67.54 -3.35 19.40
C ASN A 73 66.88 -4.74 19.43
N THR A 74 66.42 -5.23 18.28
CA THR A 74 65.93 -6.63 18.14
C THR A 74 67.10 -7.62 18.14
N THR A 75 68.23 -7.30 17.49
CA THR A 75 69.42 -8.16 17.50
C THR A 75 70.15 -8.21 18.85
N GLU A 76 70.11 -7.14 19.66
CA GLU A 76 70.61 -7.17 21.04
C GLU A 76 69.71 -7.97 22.00
N LYS A 77 68.38 -7.87 21.86
CA LYS A 77 67.44 -8.71 22.62
C LYS A 77 67.56 -10.20 22.25
N LEU A 78 67.86 -10.50 20.98
CA LEU A 78 68.15 -11.87 20.51
C LEU A 78 69.51 -12.41 20.99
N LYS A 79 70.51 -11.55 21.26
CA LYS A 79 71.82 -11.96 21.82
C LYS A 79 71.76 -12.40 23.29
N ASN A 80 70.75 -11.93 24.03
CA ASN A 80 70.56 -12.21 25.46
C ASN A 80 69.37 -13.14 25.76
N ALA A 81 68.65 -13.59 24.73
CA ALA A 81 67.55 -14.54 24.85
C ALA A 81 68.09 -15.98 24.85
N ASP A 82 67.45 -16.87 25.62
CA ASP A 82 67.78 -18.30 25.60
C ASP A 82 67.61 -18.84 24.16
N PRO A 83 68.66 -19.40 23.53
CA PRO A 83 68.59 -19.89 22.17
C PRO A 83 67.45 -20.89 21.92
N GLN A 84 67.02 -21.61 22.96
CA GLN A 84 65.92 -22.57 22.89
C GLN A 84 64.55 -21.87 22.70
N GLU A 85 64.31 -20.78 23.42
CA GLU A 85 63.03 -20.05 23.41
C GLU A 85 62.83 -19.27 22.10
N VAL A 86 63.92 -18.74 21.54
CA VAL A 86 63.92 -18.11 20.21
C VAL A 86 63.62 -19.14 19.12
N LEU A 87 64.17 -20.35 19.23
CA LEU A 87 63.93 -21.43 18.28
C LEU A 87 62.48 -21.92 18.34
N GLU A 88 61.92 -22.09 19.53
CA GLU A 88 60.52 -22.47 19.74
C GLU A 88 59.55 -21.42 19.18
N THR A 89 59.84 -20.14 19.38
CA THR A 89 59.02 -19.03 18.85
C THR A 89 59.08 -18.96 17.32
N LEU A 90 60.25 -19.22 16.72
CA LEU A 90 60.40 -19.29 15.27
C LEU A 90 59.68 -20.50 14.67
N ASP A 91 59.74 -21.65 15.33
CA ASP A 91 59.01 -22.85 14.91
C ASP A 91 57.49 -22.64 15.01
N LEU A 92 57.00 -21.98 16.06
CA LEU A 92 55.59 -21.64 16.21
C LEU A 92 55.12 -20.67 15.11
N ASN A 93 55.93 -19.66 14.78
CA ASN A 93 55.61 -18.72 13.70
C ASN A 93 55.59 -19.42 12.33
N ARG A 94 56.54 -20.34 12.08
CA ARG A 94 56.55 -21.16 10.87
C ARG A 94 55.30 -22.07 10.80
N GLN A 95 54.84 -22.62 11.92
CA GLN A 95 53.60 -23.41 11.97
C GLN A 95 52.37 -22.55 11.67
N LEU A 96 52.27 -21.36 12.26
CA LEU A 96 51.17 -20.42 11.99
C LEU A 96 51.13 -20.00 10.51
N GLN A 97 52.29 -19.72 9.90
CA GLN A 97 52.37 -19.41 8.48
C GLN A 97 51.90 -20.58 7.61
N ALA A 98 52.29 -21.81 7.95
CA ALA A 98 51.85 -23.00 7.24
C ALA A 98 50.33 -23.26 7.37
N GLU A 99 49.73 -22.96 8.51
CA GLU A 99 48.26 -23.04 8.68
C GLU A 99 47.53 -21.98 7.87
N LEU A 100 48.03 -20.74 7.83
CA LEU A 100 47.46 -19.67 7.01
C LEU A 100 47.51 -19.99 5.52
N ASP A 101 48.62 -20.57 5.04
CA ASP A 101 48.73 -21.01 3.65
C ASP A 101 47.72 -22.10 3.31
N LYS A 102 47.48 -23.04 4.24
CA LYS A 102 46.47 -24.08 4.06
C LYS A 102 45.05 -23.50 3.96
N PHE A 103 44.69 -22.55 4.83
CA PHE A 103 43.39 -21.88 4.75
C PHE A 103 43.23 -21.09 3.44
N ARG A 104 44.30 -20.46 2.96
CA ARG A 104 44.29 -19.75 1.69
C ARG A 104 44.00 -20.69 0.52
N GLU A 105 44.64 -21.86 0.48
CA GLU A 105 44.38 -22.87 -0.55
C GLU A 105 42.92 -23.38 -0.52
N GLU A 106 42.36 -23.59 0.68
CA GLU A 106 40.96 -24.02 0.83
C GLU A 106 39.96 -23.00 0.27
N ILE A 107 40.22 -21.70 0.50
CA ILE A 107 39.40 -20.61 -0.03
C ILE A 107 39.49 -20.55 -1.58
N GLU A 108 40.68 -20.70 -2.14
CA GLU A 108 40.87 -20.69 -3.61
C GLU A 108 40.13 -21.85 -4.29
N VAL A 109 40.14 -23.05 -3.68
CA VAL A 109 39.38 -24.21 -4.17
C VAL A 109 37.86 -23.96 -4.11
N ALA A 110 37.37 -23.36 -3.02
CA ALA A 110 35.96 -23.01 -2.87
C ALA A 110 35.50 -21.98 -3.92
N GLN A 111 36.32 -20.97 -4.21
CA GLN A 111 36.04 -19.98 -5.25
C GLN A 111 35.95 -20.62 -6.64
N GLN A 112 36.88 -21.53 -6.96
CA GLN A 112 36.87 -22.23 -8.25
C GLN A 112 35.63 -23.11 -8.45
N ARG A 113 35.16 -23.76 -7.37
CA ARG A 113 33.89 -24.52 -7.39
C ARG A 113 32.69 -23.61 -7.66
N ASN A 114 32.64 -22.44 -7.04
CA ASN A 114 31.55 -21.49 -7.23
C ASN A 114 31.45 -20.99 -8.69
N ILE A 115 32.60 -20.65 -9.30
CA ILE A 115 32.68 -20.23 -10.72
C ILE A 115 32.14 -21.34 -11.65
N THR A 116 32.49 -22.60 -11.36
CA THR A 116 32.05 -23.76 -12.15
C THR A 116 30.52 -23.94 -12.09
N LEU A 117 29.94 -23.82 -10.89
CA LEU A 117 28.49 -23.91 -10.68
C LEU A 117 27.74 -22.79 -11.39
N GLN A 118 28.22 -21.55 -11.30
CA GLN A 118 27.61 -20.41 -12.00
C GLN A 118 27.61 -20.58 -13.52
N THR A 119 28.68 -21.16 -14.07
CA THR A 119 28.78 -21.41 -15.52
C THR A 119 27.76 -22.47 -15.97
N ARG A 120 27.59 -23.54 -15.20
CA ARG A 120 26.60 -24.59 -15.50
C ARG A 120 25.16 -24.08 -15.41
N LEU A 121 24.89 -23.18 -14.47
CA LEU A 121 23.58 -22.54 -14.31
C LEU A 121 23.22 -21.64 -15.51
N ARG A 122 24.21 -20.99 -16.14
CA ARG A 122 23.99 -20.23 -17.39
C ARG A 122 23.72 -21.13 -18.59
N GLN A 123 24.33 -22.31 -18.66
CA GLN A 123 24.08 -23.27 -19.74
C GLN A 123 22.66 -23.85 -19.68
N LEU A 124 22.20 -24.26 -18.49
CA LEU A 124 20.83 -24.77 -18.30
C LEU A 124 19.76 -23.73 -18.65
N LYS A 125 20.00 -22.45 -18.31
CA LYS A 125 19.12 -21.33 -18.70
C LYS A 125 19.04 -21.11 -20.21
N HIS A 126 20.05 -21.54 -20.98
CA HIS A 126 20.04 -21.41 -22.44
C HIS A 126 19.37 -22.59 -23.14
N GLU A 127 19.31 -23.76 -22.47
CA GLU A 127 18.59 -24.95 -22.97
C GLU A 127 17.07 -24.80 -22.79
N GLU A 128 16.60 -24.12 -21.72
CA GLU A 128 15.17 -23.83 -21.50
C GLU A 128 14.54 -22.91 -22.56
N THR A 129 15.31 -22.05 -23.24
CA THR A 129 14.74 -21.11 -24.23
C THR A 129 14.42 -21.72 -25.59
N VAL A 130 14.80 -22.98 -25.85
CA VAL A 130 14.67 -23.63 -27.17
C VAL A 130 13.43 -24.55 -27.27
N ASP A 131 12.88 -25.02 -26.14
CA ASP A 131 11.80 -26.02 -26.13
C ASP A 131 10.35 -25.45 -26.06
N SER A 132 10.17 -24.13 -25.98
CA SER A 132 8.84 -23.52 -25.74
C SER A 132 8.01 -23.20 -27.00
N GLU A 133 8.53 -23.42 -28.21
CA GLU A 133 7.74 -23.30 -29.44
C GLU A 133 7.11 -24.63 -29.87
N LYS A 134 6.16 -25.16 -29.08
CA LYS A 134 5.11 -26.05 -29.61
C LYS A 134 3.98 -26.32 -28.60
N ASN A 135 2.79 -25.97 -29.07
CA ASN A 135 1.47 -26.53 -28.74
C ASN A 135 0.69 -25.91 -27.57
N ASN A 136 -0.21 -24.99 -27.95
CA ASN A 136 -1.46 -24.71 -27.24
C ASN A 136 -2.31 -25.99 -27.08
N LEU A 137 -2.79 -26.26 -25.87
CA LEU A 137 -4.12 -26.84 -25.62
C LEU A 137 -4.53 -26.70 -24.15
N ILE A 138 -5.70 -26.08 -23.94
CA ILE A 138 -6.38 -25.87 -22.66
C ILE A 138 -6.68 -27.23 -21.99
N LEU A 139 -6.34 -27.38 -20.70
CA LEU A 139 -6.58 -28.60 -19.91
C LEU A 139 -7.81 -28.48 -18.97
N PRO A 140 -8.73 -29.48 -18.96
CA PRO A 140 -9.84 -29.55 -18.01
C PRO A 140 -9.34 -29.96 -16.62
N GLY A 141 -9.79 -29.24 -15.60
CA GLY A 141 -9.39 -29.46 -14.20
C GLY A 141 -8.61 -28.28 -13.59
N SER A 142 -9.00 -27.05 -13.92
CA SER A 142 -8.53 -25.81 -13.27
C SER A 142 -8.95 -25.78 -11.79
N HIS A 143 -8.37 -26.66 -11.00
CA HIS A 143 -8.30 -26.55 -9.57
C HIS A 143 -7.28 -25.45 -9.28
N ARG A 144 -7.82 -24.26 -9.01
CA ARG A 144 -7.43 -23.35 -7.91
C ARG A 144 -5.91 -23.29 -7.71
N THR A 145 -5.25 -22.22 -8.13
CA THR A 145 -4.90 -21.14 -7.20
C THR A 145 -4.90 -19.77 -7.90
N PHE A 146 -5.17 -18.74 -7.10
CA PHE A 146 -5.63 -17.43 -7.54
C PHE A 146 -4.51 -16.39 -7.52
N GLY A 147 -4.16 -15.80 -8.68
CA GLY A 147 -3.48 -14.50 -8.80
C GLY A 147 -3.81 -13.82 -10.15
N PRO A 148 -4.29 -12.55 -10.21
CA PRO A 148 -4.35 -11.77 -11.46
C PRO A 148 -2.95 -11.33 -11.94
N PRO A 149 -2.78 -10.98 -13.23
CA PRO A 149 -1.54 -11.13 -14.01
C PRO A 149 -0.53 -9.98 -13.85
N PHE A 150 -0.51 -9.30 -12.70
CA PHE A 150 0.36 -8.13 -12.51
C PHE A 150 1.78 -8.47 -12.05
N PHE A 151 2.06 -9.74 -11.81
CA PHE A 151 3.38 -10.27 -11.49
C PHE A 151 3.59 -11.55 -12.28
N GLY A 152 3.69 -11.47 -13.61
CA GLY A 152 4.14 -12.59 -14.43
C GLY A 152 5.59 -12.33 -14.85
N ASP A 153 6.48 -13.31 -14.70
CA ASP A 153 7.74 -13.30 -15.44
C ASP A 153 7.50 -13.51 -16.96
N ALA A 154 8.56 -13.51 -17.77
CA ALA A 154 8.46 -13.67 -19.22
C ALA A 154 7.79 -15.00 -19.65
N ASP A 155 7.68 -15.96 -18.72
CA ASP A 155 7.12 -17.30 -18.92
C ASP A 155 5.68 -17.41 -18.39
N GLY A 156 5.10 -16.30 -17.91
CA GLY A 156 3.72 -16.23 -17.43
C GLY A 156 3.50 -16.84 -16.04
N ASN A 157 4.57 -17.14 -15.30
CA ASN A 157 4.48 -17.66 -13.94
C ASN A 157 4.28 -16.52 -12.95
N THR A 158 3.35 -16.69 -12.02
CA THR A 158 3.20 -15.80 -10.88
C THR A 158 4.18 -16.17 -9.77
N PRO A 159 4.73 -15.20 -9.02
CA PRO A 159 5.51 -15.49 -7.82
C PRO A 159 4.81 -16.51 -6.92
N PRO A 160 5.56 -17.43 -6.30
CA PRO A 160 5.00 -18.38 -5.35
C PRO A 160 4.25 -17.62 -4.25
N GLU A 161 3.17 -18.24 -3.73
CA GLU A 161 2.37 -17.68 -2.64
C GLU A 161 3.30 -17.23 -1.50
N ASN A 162 3.17 -15.96 -1.07
CA ASN A 162 3.93 -15.49 0.07
C ASN A 162 3.52 -16.26 1.33
N GLU A 163 4.41 -16.33 2.33
CA GLU A 163 4.09 -16.94 3.63
C GLU A 163 2.90 -16.25 4.33
N ASP A 164 2.54 -15.02 3.95
CA ASP A 164 1.38 -14.30 4.49
C ASP A 164 0.04 -14.87 4.02
N GLU A 165 -0.05 -15.40 2.79
CA GLU A 165 -1.26 -16.04 2.24
C GLU A 165 -1.57 -17.35 2.99
N LYS A 166 -0.53 -18.11 3.38
CA LYS A 166 -0.66 -19.31 4.23
C LYS A 166 -1.22 -18.96 5.62
N ASN A 167 -0.96 -17.76 6.11
CA ASN A 167 -1.43 -17.28 7.41
C ASN A 167 -2.81 -16.59 7.37
N ASN A 168 -3.41 -16.38 6.18
CA ASN A 168 -4.74 -15.76 6.01
C ASN A 168 -4.93 -14.44 6.78
N GLN A 169 -3.84 -13.78 7.17
CA GLN A 169 -3.90 -12.50 7.86
C GLN A 169 -3.50 -11.44 6.84
N PRO A 170 -4.46 -10.67 6.29
CA PRO A 170 -4.09 -9.48 5.56
C PRO A 170 -3.19 -8.64 6.47
N LEU A 171 -2.07 -8.14 5.96
CA LEU A 171 -1.29 -7.12 6.66
C LEU A 171 -2.20 -5.90 6.85
N ILE A 172 -2.86 -5.84 8.01
CA ILE A 172 -3.72 -4.71 8.38
C ILE A 172 -2.79 -3.58 8.78
N PHE A 173 -2.38 -2.79 7.81
CA PHE A 173 -1.82 -1.47 8.08
C PHE A 173 -2.89 -0.66 8.80
N LYS A 174 -2.69 -0.40 10.09
CA LYS A 174 -3.57 0.46 10.88
C LYS A 174 -3.35 1.91 10.43
N SER A 175 -3.92 2.27 9.28
CA SER A 175 -3.95 3.66 8.82
C SER A 175 -4.82 4.47 9.78
N THR A 176 -4.16 5.24 10.63
CA THR A 176 -4.83 6.13 11.58
C THR A 176 -5.03 7.49 10.90
N ARG A 177 -6.26 8.01 10.97
CA ARG A 177 -6.56 9.33 10.39
C ARG A 177 -5.69 10.40 11.06
N TRP A 178 -5.25 11.36 10.26
CA TRP A 178 -4.51 12.53 10.73
C TRP A 178 -5.49 13.58 11.26
N THR A 179 -5.26 14.03 12.49
CA THR A 179 -5.93 15.19 13.06
C THR A 179 -5.27 16.48 12.59
N GLN A 180 -5.98 17.60 12.65
CA GLN A 180 -5.39 18.89 12.27
C GLN A 180 -4.20 19.26 13.17
N HIS A 181 -4.28 18.95 14.47
CA HIS A 181 -3.20 19.21 15.42
C HIS A 181 -1.92 18.44 15.07
N GLU A 182 -2.04 17.16 14.68
CA GLU A 182 -0.89 16.35 14.25
C GLU A 182 -0.26 16.91 12.97
N LYS A 183 -1.06 17.38 12.01
CA LYS A 183 -0.55 18.03 10.79
C LYS A 183 0.19 19.33 11.09
N ASP A 184 -0.37 20.16 11.96
CA ASP A 184 0.26 21.41 12.37
C ASP A 184 1.56 21.14 13.17
N ALA A 185 1.59 20.08 13.97
CA ALA A 185 2.79 19.62 14.66
C ALA A 185 3.86 19.11 13.69
N LEU A 186 3.50 18.30 12.69
CA LEU A 186 4.39 17.86 11.61
C LEU A 186 4.99 19.05 10.87
N ARG A 187 4.15 20.04 10.50
CA ARG A 187 4.59 21.26 9.82
C ARG A 187 5.57 22.08 10.64
N ARG A 188 5.34 22.21 11.95
CA ARG A 188 6.30 22.84 12.87
C ARG A 188 7.60 22.05 12.95
N GLY A 189 7.52 20.72 13.04
CA GLY A 189 8.68 19.85 13.09
C GLY A 189 9.60 19.99 11.88
N VAL A 190 9.04 20.01 10.66
CA VAL A 190 9.83 20.17 9.43
C VAL A 190 10.50 21.54 9.39
N LYS A 191 9.76 22.59 9.75
CA LYS A 191 10.27 23.96 9.81
C LYS A 191 11.42 24.10 10.81
N ASP A 192 11.24 23.60 12.03
CA ASP A 192 12.24 23.69 13.09
C ASP A 192 13.49 22.89 12.75
N HIS A 193 13.33 21.69 12.17
CA HIS A 193 14.44 20.86 11.70
C HIS A 193 15.28 21.60 10.66
N ASN A 194 14.64 22.14 9.61
CA ASN A 194 15.33 22.87 8.55
C ASN A 194 15.97 24.16 9.04
N MET A 195 15.32 24.89 9.94
CA MET A 195 15.89 26.09 10.56
C MET A 195 17.14 25.74 11.39
N LYS A 196 17.11 24.65 12.17
CA LYS A 196 18.29 24.16 12.92
C LYS A 196 19.42 23.76 11.97
N ARG A 197 19.10 23.09 10.86
CA ARG A 197 20.08 22.70 9.86
C ARG A 197 20.79 23.90 9.24
N GLU A 198 20.05 24.90 8.79
CA GLU A 198 20.65 26.13 8.23
C GLU A 198 21.45 26.91 9.29
N ALA A 199 21.00 26.93 10.56
CA ALA A 199 21.78 27.52 11.66
C ALA A 199 23.12 26.80 11.87
N LEU A 200 23.13 25.47 11.84
CA LEU A 200 24.36 24.68 11.94
C LEU A 200 25.28 24.88 10.73
N ARG A 201 24.71 25.02 9.53
CA ARG A 201 25.45 25.33 8.31
C ARG A 201 26.13 26.71 8.40
N ALA A 202 25.36 27.73 8.79
CA ALA A 202 25.88 29.08 8.98
C ALA A 202 27.05 29.12 9.98
N LEU A 203 26.93 28.39 11.10
CA LEU A 203 28.01 28.25 12.08
C LEU A 203 29.27 27.61 11.50
N ARG A 204 29.14 26.53 10.71
CA ARG A 204 30.29 25.87 10.05
C ARG A 204 30.99 26.77 9.04
N GLU A 205 30.23 27.60 8.35
CA GLU A 205 30.74 28.57 7.37
C GLU A 205 31.31 29.84 8.03
N GLY A 206 31.33 29.92 9.37
CA GLY A 206 31.84 31.07 10.12
C GLY A 206 30.89 32.27 10.17
N ASN A 207 29.64 32.09 9.73
CA ASN A 207 28.59 33.11 9.73
C ASN A 207 27.85 33.16 11.09
N SER A 208 27.32 34.33 11.45
CA SER A 208 26.50 34.50 12.66
C SER A 208 25.13 33.84 12.50
N ILE A 209 24.62 33.16 13.53
CA ILE A 209 23.26 32.57 13.60
C ILE A 209 22.18 33.61 13.27
N SER A 210 22.40 34.88 13.58
CA SER A 210 21.47 35.99 13.27
C SER A 210 21.20 36.15 11.76
N SER A 211 22.05 35.61 10.89
CA SER A 211 21.82 35.55 9.44
C SER A 211 20.64 34.63 9.08
N VAL A 212 20.40 33.56 9.85
CA VAL A 212 19.33 32.59 9.62
C VAL A 212 17.97 33.12 10.07
N GLU A 213 17.94 33.98 11.08
CA GLU A 213 16.70 34.67 11.52
C GLU A 213 16.16 35.65 10.47
N LYS A 214 17.03 36.15 9.58
CA LYS A 214 16.63 37.03 8.47
C LYS A 214 15.96 36.27 7.32
N ILE A 215 16.10 34.95 7.27
CA ILE A 215 15.48 34.12 6.23
C ILE A 215 13.97 34.01 6.51
N PRO A 216 13.11 34.23 5.50
CA PRO A 216 11.68 34.04 5.65
C PRO A 216 11.36 32.65 6.19
N LYS A 217 10.56 32.62 7.25
CA LYS A 217 10.23 31.40 7.99
C LYS A 217 9.56 30.32 7.12
N GLU A 218 8.93 30.72 6.04
CA GLU A 218 8.23 29.89 5.07
C GLU A 218 9.20 29.13 4.15
N GLN A 219 10.41 29.66 3.93
CA GLN A 219 11.42 29.04 3.09
C GLN A 219 11.92 27.72 3.70
N PHE A 220 11.91 27.61 5.04
CA PHE A 220 12.25 26.38 5.75
C PHE A 220 11.22 25.25 5.59
N LEU A 221 10.10 25.46 4.88
CA LEU A 221 9.14 24.38 4.61
C LEU A 221 9.47 23.59 3.32
N TYR A 222 10.38 24.08 2.48
CA TYR A 222 10.65 23.49 1.15
C TYR A 222 11.81 22.49 1.16
N GLY A 223 12.72 22.56 2.14
CA GLY A 223 13.82 21.61 2.26
C GLY A 223 13.32 20.25 2.75
N VAL A 224 13.35 19.23 1.89
CA VAL A 224 12.99 17.84 2.28
C VAL A 224 14.16 16.86 2.18
N GLU A 225 15.27 17.29 1.57
CA GLU A 225 16.53 16.54 1.53
C GLU A 225 17.05 16.35 2.96
N ASP A 226 17.49 15.14 3.31
CA ASP A 226 18.12 14.80 4.59
C ASP A 226 17.31 15.09 5.88
N VAL A 227 15.98 15.23 5.79
CA VAL A 227 15.14 15.38 6.98
C VAL A 227 15.11 14.05 7.75
N ASP A 228 15.51 14.08 9.03
CA ASP A 228 15.37 12.93 9.92
C ASP A 228 13.91 12.78 10.38
N TRP A 229 13.13 12.07 9.56
CA TRP A 229 11.73 11.77 9.82
C TRP A 229 11.52 10.90 11.07
N ALA A 230 12.52 10.11 11.48
CA ALA A 230 12.42 9.27 12.67
C ALA A 230 12.48 10.12 13.95
N GLN A 231 13.44 11.04 14.01
CA GLN A 231 13.52 12.01 15.10
C GLN A 231 12.29 12.93 15.12
N LEU A 232 11.85 13.40 13.96
CA LEU A 232 10.68 14.29 13.84
C LEU A 232 9.42 13.59 14.35
N ALA A 233 9.14 12.36 13.90
CA ALA A 233 7.99 11.59 14.36
C ALA A 233 8.03 11.42 15.89
N LYS A 234 9.18 11.04 16.47
CA LYS A 234 9.32 10.87 17.92
C LYS A 234 9.07 12.16 18.71
N GLN A 235 9.53 13.30 18.21
CA GLN A 235 9.49 14.58 18.94
C GLN A 235 8.17 15.35 18.77
N TYR A 236 7.61 15.37 17.56
CA TYR A 236 6.45 16.21 17.22
C TYR A 236 5.16 15.42 17.04
N VAL A 237 5.22 14.18 16.57
CA VAL A 237 4.04 13.37 16.24
C VAL A 237 4.23 11.90 16.70
N PRO A 238 4.30 11.63 18.02
CA PRO A 238 4.67 10.30 18.54
C PRO A 238 3.60 9.22 18.27
N THR A 239 2.41 9.62 17.82
CA THR A 239 1.31 8.73 17.43
C THR A 239 1.49 8.12 16.05
N LYS A 240 2.46 8.61 15.25
CA LYS A 240 2.67 8.22 13.85
C LYS A 240 4.08 7.66 13.65
N THR A 241 4.23 6.81 12.63
CA THR A 241 5.53 6.29 12.21
C THR A 241 6.28 7.31 11.35
N LYS A 242 7.59 7.09 11.13
CA LYS A 242 8.37 7.94 10.22
C LYS A 242 7.83 7.86 8.80
N GLU A 243 7.38 6.69 8.37
CA GLU A 243 6.78 6.45 7.05
C GLU A 243 5.47 7.24 6.90
N ASP A 244 4.60 7.22 7.91
CA ASP A 244 3.36 7.99 7.91
C ASP A 244 3.64 9.50 7.74
N CYS A 245 4.65 10.02 8.45
CA CYS A 245 5.06 11.42 8.36
C CYS A 245 5.55 11.77 6.94
N VAL A 246 6.39 10.92 6.33
CA VAL A 246 6.87 11.11 4.96
C VAL A 246 5.70 11.10 3.98
N ILE A 247 4.81 10.12 4.06
CA ILE A 247 3.65 9.99 3.17
C ILE A 247 2.72 11.20 3.32
N GLN A 248 2.47 11.64 4.55
CA GLN A 248 1.61 12.79 4.82
C GLN A 248 2.21 14.08 4.27
N TRP A 249 3.51 14.31 4.49
CA TRP A 249 4.21 15.50 4.00
C TRP A 249 4.27 15.54 2.47
N THR A 250 4.77 14.46 1.86
CA THR A 250 5.02 14.40 0.40
C THR A 250 3.77 14.34 -0.45
N ASN A 251 2.64 13.84 0.09
CA ASN A 251 1.40 13.72 -0.68
C ASN A 251 0.34 14.77 -0.38
N HIS A 252 0.43 15.52 0.74
CA HIS A 252 -0.64 16.44 1.16
C HIS A 252 -0.15 17.78 1.72
N ASP A 253 0.85 17.78 2.59
CA ASP A 253 1.18 18.98 3.40
C ASP A 253 2.32 19.84 2.83
N HIS A 254 3.11 19.32 1.88
CA HIS A 254 4.21 20.09 1.29
C HIS A 254 3.69 21.33 0.52
N PRO A 255 4.27 22.53 0.71
CA PRO A 255 3.72 23.78 0.16
C PRO A 255 3.59 23.86 -1.36
N CYS A 256 4.40 23.10 -2.10
CA CYS A 256 4.30 23.07 -3.56
C CYS A 256 3.09 22.28 -4.08
N ILE A 257 2.45 21.46 -3.23
CA ILE A 257 1.35 20.58 -3.64
C ILE A 257 0.11 21.42 -3.92
N ASN A 258 -0.44 21.25 -5.11
CA ASN A 258 -1.69 21.86 -5.49
C ASN A 258 -2.87 21.09 -4.86
N ASN A 259 -3.44 21.67 -3.80
CA ASN A 259 -4.60 21.11 -3.10
C ASN A 259 -5.96 21.64 -3.60
N ASN A 260 -6.01 22.37 -4.72
CA ASN A 260 -7.25 22.94 -5.25
C ASN A 260 -8.18 21.85 -5.81
N GLU A 261 -9.44 22.17 -6.10
CA GLU A 261 -10.33 21.23 -6.77
C GLU A 261 -9.88 20.95 -8.22
N TRP A 262 -10.14 19.73 -8.71
CA TRP A 262 -9.78 19.34 -10.07
C TRP A 262 -10.64 20.06 -11.09
N THR A 263 -10.01 20.77 -12.02
CA THR A 263 -10.75 21.40 -13.12
C THR A 263 -11.05 20.40 -14.23
N THR A 264 -12.08 20.69 -15.04
CA THR A 264 -12.43 19.85 -16.20
C THR A 264 -11.30 19.82 -17.23
N GLN A 265 -10.58 20.92 -17.41
CA GLN A 265 -9.43 21.00 -18.33
C GLN A 265 -8.26 20.17 -17.81
N GLU A 266 -7.93 20.30 -16.52
CA GLU A 266 -6.88 19.51 -15.86
C GLU A 266 -7.19 18.01 -15.95
N THR A 267 -8.45 17.62 -15.73
CA THR A 267 -8.87 16.22 -15.83
C THR A 267 -8.76 15.68 -17.26
N LYS A 268 -9.09 16.48 -18.28
CA LYS A 268 -8.91 16.09 -19.69
C LYS A 268 -7.44 15.91 -20.03
N LYS A 269 -6.58 16.85 -19.59
CA LYS A 269 -5.13 16.77 -19.78
C LYS A 269 -4.55 15.53 -19.10
N LEU A 270 -5.00 15.21 -17.87
CA LEU A 270 -4.60 13.99 -17.17
C LEU A 270 -4.89 12.73 -18.00
N LEU A 271 -6.09 12.60 -18.59
CA LEU A 271 -6.45 11.46 -19.44
C LEU A 271 -5.56 11.34 -20.68
N GLU A 272 -5.19 12.46 -21.30
CA GLU A 272 -4.31 12.51 -22.46
C GLU A 272 -2.87 12.10 -22.10
N VAL A 273 -2.31 12.68 -21.04
CA VAL A 273 -0.96 12.36 -20.55
C VAL A 273 -0.88 10.91 -20.06
N SER A 274 -1.92 10.41 -19.40
CA SER A 274 -2.00 9.00 -19.00
C SER A 274 -1.98 8.09 -20.22
N LYS A 275 -2.69 8.43 -21.31
CA LYS A 275 -2.66 7.64 -22.55
C LYS A 275 -1.27 7.66 -23.20
N GLN A 276 -0.60 8.81 -23.23
CA GLN A 276 0.74 8.96 -23.80
C GLN A 276 1.79 8.13 -23.04
N ASN A 277 1.65 8.00 -21.72
CA ASN A 277 2.52 7.19 -20.86
C ASN A 277 2.00 5.76 -20.65
N GLU A 278 1.11 5.25 -21.53
CA GLU A 278 0.54 3.89 -21.47
C GLU A 278 -0.11 3.53 -20.12
N TYR A 279 -0.62 4.53 -19.40
CA TYR A 279 -1.21 4.39 -18.06
C TYR A 279 -0.23 3.85 -17.01
N ARG A 280 1.08 3.99 -17.26
CA ARG A 280 2.17 3.56 -16.39
C ARG A 280 2.88 4.75 -15.78
N ASN A 281 3.52 4.52 -14.64
CA ASN A 281 4.38 5.49 -13.96
C ASN A 281 3.71 6.84 -13.64
N TRP A 282 2.94 6.86 -12.56
CA TRP A 282 2.20 8.05 -12.10
C TRP A 282 3.09 9.23 -11.68
N VAL A 283 4.36 8.99 -11.38
CA VAL A 283 5.33 10.06 -11.09
C VAL A 283 5.61 10.85 -12.36
N LYS A 284 5.88 10.17 -13.47
CA LYS A 284 6.08 10.83 -14.76
C LYS A 284 4.81 11.53 -15.25
N ILE A 285 3.65 10.89 -15.10
CA ILE A 285 2.35 11.49 -15.46
C ILE A 285 2.11 12.79 -14.67
N ALA A 286 2.44 12.82 -13.37
CA ALA A 286 2.30 14.02 -12.55
C ALA A 286 3.22 15.16 -12.99
N LEU A 287 4.47 14.83 -13.36
CA LEU A 287 5.44 15.79 -13.91
C LEU A 287 4.95 16.37 -15.25
N ASP A 288 4.51 15.51 -16.18
CA ASP A 288 4.01 15.89 -17.50
C ASP A 288 2.70 16.71 -17.41
N LEU A 289 1.87 16.47 -16.39
CA LEU A 289 0.66 17.25 -16.13
C LEU A 289 1.03 18.71 -15.78
N GLY A 290 2.11 18.92 -15.02
CA GLY A 290 2.67 20.23 -14.72
C GLY A 290 1.82 21.11 -13.81
N THR A 291 0.87 20.53 -13.07
CA THR A 291 -0.04 21.28 -12.17
C THR A 291 0.35 21.17 -10.69
N ASN A 292 1.56 20.65 -10.40
CA ASN A 292 2.06 20.34 -9.06
C ASN A 292 1.11 19.44 -8.24
N ARG A 293 0.36 18.58 -8.92
CA ARG A 293 -0.36 17.47 -8.31
C ARG A 293 0.60 16.35 -8.02
N THR A 294 0.34 15.59 -6.97
CA THR A 294 1.15 14.42 -6.65
C THR A 294 0.75 13.22 -7.52
N ALA A 295 1.66 12.26 -7.67
CA ALA A 295 1.40 11.01 -8.39
C ALA A 295 0.16 10.28 -7.81
N ALA A 296 0.03 10.28 -6.48
CA ALA A 296 -1.10 9.69 -5.77
C ALA A 296 -2.43 10.39 -6.10
N GLU A 297 -2.45 11.71 -6.18
CA GLU A 297 -3.65 12.47 -6.57
C GLU A 297 -4.05 12.23 -8.02
N CYS A 298 -3.07 12.21 -8.93
CA CYS A 298 -3.29 11.90 -10.35
C CYS A 298 -3.92 10.50 -10.51
N PHE A 299 -3.36 9.50 -9.81
CA PHE A 299 -3.91 8.14 -9.82
C PHE A 299 -5.32 8.07 -9.25
N LYS A 300 -5.56 8.71 -8.09
CA LYS A 300 -6.90 8.77 -7.47
C LYS A 300 -7.92 9.41 -8.40
N GLN A 301 -7.57 10.52 -9.05
CA GLN A 301 -8.46 11.21 -9.98
C GLN A 301 -8.73 10.37 -11.23
N TYR A 302 -7.70 9.76 -11.83
CA TYR A 302 -7.87 8.87 -12.97
C TYR A 302 -8.80 7.71 -12.65
N ASN A 303 -8.63 7.06 -11.49
CA ASN A 303 -9.50 5.97 -11.06
C ASN A 303 -10.95 6.44 -10.85
N ARG A 304 -11.16 7.63 -10.28
CA ARG A 304 -12.50 8.22 -10.15
C ARG A 304 -13.16 8.44 -11.51
N GLN A 305 -12.43 8.99 -12.49
CA GLN A 305 -12.95 9.23 -13.83
C GLN A 305 -13.21 7.93 -14.60
N SER A 306 -12.33 6.95 -14.46
CA SER A 306 -12.52 5.60 -15.02
C SER A 306 -13.69 4.87 -14.35
N SER A 307 -13.96 5.19 -13.08
CA SER A 307 -15.11 4.67 -12.35
C SER A 307 -16.44 5.36 -12.65
N ASN A 308 -16.47 6.33 -13.58
CA ASN A 308 -17.71 7.03 -13.93
C ASN A 308 -18.82 6.02 -14.20
N PRO A 309 -20.02 6.20 -13.61
CA PRO A 309 -21.06 5.19 -13.58
C PRO A 309 -21.69 4.99 -14.97
N ARG A 310 -20.99 4.24 -15.83
CA ARG A 310 -21.59 3.64 -17.02
C ARG A 310 -22.62 2.63 -16.55
N LYS A 311 -23.83 2.75 -17.09
CA LYS A 311 -24.89 1.77 -16.89
C LYS A 311 -24.37 0.40 -17.34
N TRP A 312 -24.56 -0.61 -16.50
CA TRP A 312 -24.20 -1.98 -16.82
C TRP A 312 -25.01 -2.47 -18.01
N THR A 313 -24.34 -3.05 -19.00
CA THR A 313 -25.00 -3.71 -20.12
C THR A 313 -25.31 -5.16 -19.78
N LYS A 314 -26.20 -5.78 -20.57
CA LYS A 314 -26.56 -7.18 -20.35
C LYS A 314 -25.37 -8.09 -20.65
N GLU A 315 -24.56 -7.72 -21.64
CA GLU A 315 -23.35 -8.42 -22.03
C GLU A 315 -22.30 -8.37 -20.91
N GLU A 316 -22.12 -7.21 -20.26
CA GLU A 316 -21.26 -7.08 -19.08
C GLU A 316 -21.78 -7.93 -17.91
N ASP A 317 -23.09 -7.99 -17.68
CA ASP A 317 -23.68 -8.83 -16.65
C ASP A 317 -23.48 -10.34 -16.94
N GLU A 318 -23.57 -10.75 -18.20
CA GLU A 318 -23.29 -12.13 -18.65
C GLU A 318 -21.80 -12.49 -18.50
N ILE A 319 -20.89 -11.56 -18.82
CA ILE A 319 -19.45 -11.73 -18.58
C ILE A 319 -19.16 -11.80 -17.08
N LEU A 320 -19.73 -10.88 -16.28
CA LEU A 320 -19.57 -10.86 -14.84
C LEU A 320 -20.07 -12.16 -14.20
N THR A 321 -21.21 -12.68 -14.65
CA THR A 321 -21.76 -13.94 -14.14
C THR A 321 -20.83 -15.11 -14.44
N ARG A 322 -20.38 -15.24 -15.70
CA ARG A 322 -19.40 -16.27 -16.08
C ARG A 322 -18.09 -16.13 -15.32
N ALA A 323 -17.61 -14.90 -15.14
CA ALA A 323 -16.38 -14.64 -14.40
C ALA A 323 -16.53 -15.01 -12.91
N VAL A 324 -17.66 -14.74 -12.27
CA VAL A 324 -17.90 -15.18 -10.89
C VAL A 324 -18.08 -16.70 -10.80
N ASP A 325 -18.66 -17.35 -11.80
CA ASP A 325 -18.75 -18.81 -11.83
C ASP A 325 -17.36 -19.46 -11.97
N LEU A 326 -16.44 -18.84 -12.72
CA LEU A 326 -15.07 -19.31 -12.94
C LEU A 326 -14.13 -19.00 -11.76
N TYR A 327 -14.19 -17.78 -11.23
CA TYR A 327 -13.25 -17.25 -10.23
C TYR A 327 -13.85 -17.16 -8.81
N GLY A 328 -15.15 -17.43 -8.63
CA GLY A 328 -15.82 -17.33 -7.34
C GLY A 328 -15.93 -15.89 -6.80
N GLU A 329 -16.46 -15.75 -5.58
CA GLU A 329 -16.81 -14.46 -4.96
C GLU A 329 -15.71 -13.85 -4.06
N LYS A 330 -14.47 -14.36 -4.16
CA LYS A 330 -13.37 -13.99 -3.25
C LYS A 330 -12.41 -12.96 -3.83
N ASN A 331 -12.06 -13.07 -5.11
CA ASN A 331 -11.06 -12.22 -5.76
C ASN A 331 -11.68 -11.37 -6.88
N TRP A 332 -12.22 -10.22 -6.50
CA TRP A 332 -12.92 -9.32 -7.43
C TRP A 332 -11.98 -8.62 -8.41
N GLN A 333 -10.68 -8.57 -8.14
CA GLN A 333 -9.67 -8.01 -9.04
C GLN A 333 -9.52 -8.88 -10.28
N GLN A 334 -9.56 -10.21 -10.14
CA GLN A 334 -9.56 -11.12 -11.29
C GLN A 334 -10.87 -11.07 -12.08
N VAL A 335 -12.01 -11.02 -11.37
CA VAL A 335 -13.31 -10.86 -12.01
C VAL A 335 -13.36 -9.58 -12.84
N ALA A 336 -12.80 -8.49 -12.33
CA ALA A 336 -12.68 -7.23 -13.04
C ALA A 336 -11.74 -7.28 -14.25
N HIS A 337 -10.73 -8.16 -14.28
CA HIS A 337 -9.86 -8.32 -15.44
C HIS A 337 -10.63 -8.85 -16.67
N CYS A 338 -11.68 -9.63 -16.45
CA CYS A 338 -12.56 -10.11 -17.53
C CYS A 338 -13.48 -9.01 -18.09
N LEU A 339 -13.57 -7.85 -17.43
CA LEU A 339 -14.47 -6.77 -17.77
C LEU A 339 -13.67 -5.52 -18.11
N ASP A 340 -13.72 -5.12 -19.38
CA ASP A 340 -13.05 -3.92 -19.83
C ASP A 340 -13.53 -2.69 -19.05
N ASN A 341 -12.60 -1.99 -18.40
CA ASN A 341 -12.83 -0.75 -17.67
C ASN A 341 -13.79 -0.85 -16.47
N ARG A 342 -13.96 -2.03 -15.86
CA ARG A 342 -14.65 -2.18 -14.57
C ARG A 342 -13.66 -2.47 -13.46
N THR A 343 -13.87 -1.87 -12.28
CA THR A 343 -13.05 -2.16 -11.11
C THR A 343 -13.58 -3.34 -10.32
N GLY A 344 -12.73 -4.02 -9.55
CA GLY A 344 -13.16 -5.14 -8.69
C GLY A 344 -14.27 -4.73 -7.73
N GLN A 345 -14.20 -3.53 -7.18
CA GLN A 345 -15.24 -3.00 -6.31
C GLN A 345 -16.59 -2.80 -7.03
N GLN A 346 -16.57 -2.36 -8.29
CA GLN A 346 -17.79 -2.25 -9.10
C GLN A 346 -18.39 -3.63 -9.38
N CYS A 347 -17.56 -4.63 -9.68
CA CYS A 347 -17.99 -6.01 -9.91
C CYS A 347 -18.59 -6.64 -8.64
N LEU A 348 -17.92 -6.48 -7.50
CA LEU A 348 -18.42 -6.89 -6.18
C LEU A 348 -19.80 -6.29 -5.90
N HIS A 349 -19.93 -4.97 -6.05
CA HIS A 349 -21.19 -4.27 -5.79
C HIS A 349 -22.29 -4.72 -6.76
N ARG A 350 -21.96 -4.90 -8.05
CA ARG A 350 -22.92 -5.38 -9.05
C ARG A 350 -23.40 -6.79 -8.73
N TRP A 351 -22.48 -7.69 -8.39
CA TRP A 351 -22.82 -9.06 -8.00
C TRP A 351 -23.69 -9.09 -6.75
N THR A 352 -23.17 -8.59 -5.63
CA THR A 352 -23.79 -8.68 -4.29
C THR A 352 -25.11 -7.94 -4.17
N LYS A 353 -25.32 -6.86 -4.93
CA LYS A 353 -26.55 -6.07 -4.84
C LYS A 353 -27.56 -6.37 -5.92
N THR A 354 -27.14 -6.93 -7.06
CA THR A 354 -28.05 -7.07 -8.22
C THR A 354 -28.02 -8.42 -8.90
N LEU A 355 -26.87 -9.03 -9.20
CA LEU A 355 -26.80 -10.23 -10.05
C LEU A 355 -26.85 -11.55 -9.30
N ASN A 356 -26.37 -11.59 -8.04
CA ASN A 356 -26.27 -12.82 -7.26
C ASN A 356 -27.62 -13.59 -7.28
N PRO A 357 -27.64 -14.85 -7.74
CA PRO A 357 -28.85 -15.66 -7.83
C PRO A 357 -29.58 -15.87 -6.49
N ALA A 358 -28.87 -15.78 -5.37
CA ALA A 358 -29.46 -15.86 -4.03
C ALA A 358 -30.41 -14.68 -3.73
N ILE A 359 -30.32 -13.58 -4.48
CA ILE A 359 -31.19 -12.41 -4.32
C ILE A 359 -32.57 -12.71 -4.92
N ARG A 360 -33.58 -12.79 -4.06
CA ARG A 360 -34.99 -12.92 -4.43
C ARG A 360 -35.50 -11.60 -5.00
N ARG A 361 -35.73 -11.59 -6.32
CA ARG A 361 -36.36 -10.47 -7.04
C ARG A 361 -37.87 -10.72 -7.10
N GLY A 362 -38.68 -9.77 -6.65
CA GLY A 362 -40.14 -9.86 -6.73
C GLY A 362 -40.88 -9.64 -5.41
N ARG A 363 -42.16 -10.04 -5.38
CA ARG A 363 -43.11 -9.78 -4.29
C ARG A 363 -42.58 -10.30 -2.94
N TRP A 364 -42.79 -9.52 -1.89
CA TRP A 364 -42.50 -9.90 -0.51
C TRP A 364 -43.48 -10.96 -0.04
N LYS A 365 -42.96 -12.06 0.50
CA LYS A 365 -43.78 -13.08 1.14
C LYS A 365 -44.08 -12.67 2.59
N LYS A 366 -45.08 -13.31 3.20
CA LYS A 366 -45.43 -13.02 4.61
C LYS A 366 -44.28 -13.37 5.55
N GLU A 367 -43.61 -14.48 5.27
CA GLU A 367 -42.45 -14.95 6.04
C GLU A 367 -41.29 -13.95 5.95
N ASP A 368 -41.05 -13.37 4.76
CA ASP A 368 -40.03 -12.32 4.57
C ASP A 368 -40.38 -11.06 5.40
N ASP A 369 -41.66 -10.66 5.43
CA ASP A 369 -42.14 -9.50 6.20
C ASP A 369 -42.05 -9.73 7.71
N GLU A 370 -42.36 -10.94 8.19
CA GLU A 370 -42.23 -11.33 9.59
C GLU A 370 -40.77 -11.36 10.04
N ALA A 371 -39.88 -11.96 9.24
CA ALA A 371 -38.45 -11.93 9.48
C ALA A 371 -37.90 -10.50 9.57
N LEU A 372 -38.33 -9.62 8.65
CA LEU A 372 -37.93 -8.22 8.66
C LEU A 372 -38.44 -7.48 9.91
N LYS A 373 -39.70 -7.70 10.32
CA LYS A 373 -40.24 -7.10 11.55
C LYS A 373 -39.49 -7.54 12.80
N ASN A 374 -39.22 -8.85 12.92
CA ASN A 374 -38.50 -9.40 14.06
C ASN A 374 -37.08 -8.85 14.12
N ALA A 375 -36.36 -8.83 12.99
CA ALA A 375 -35.02 -8.28 12.91
C ALA A 375 -34.97 -6.78 13.26
N VAL A 376 -35.93 -5.98 12.78
CA VAL A 376 -36.01 -4.56 13.13
C VAL A 376 -36.39 -4.35 14.60
N SER A 377 -37.26 -5.20 15.16
CA SER A 377 -37.60 -5.15 16.59
C SER A 377 -36.40 -5.41 17.49
N ILE A 378 -35.44 -6.24 17.06
CA ILE A 378 -34.25 -6.59 17.84
C ILE A 378 -33.13 -5.55 17.65
N TYR A 379 -32.85 -5.14 16.41
CA TYR A 379 -31.69 -4.30 16.08
C TYR A 379 -32.01 -2.80 15.90
N GLY A 380 -33.29 -2.44 15.90
CA GLY A 380 -33.77 -1.10 15.60
C GLY A 380 -33.71 -0.75 14.11
N PRO A 381 -34.53 0.20 13.63
CA PRO A 381 -34.46 0.67 12.25
C PRO A 381 -33.15 1.46 12.03
N GLY A 382 -32.43 1.16 10.94
CA GLY A 382 -31.23 1.91 10.54
C GLY A 382 -30.02 1.04 10.23
N ASN A 383 -29.81 -0.07 10.95
CA ASN A 383 -28.70 -0.98 10.71
C ASN A 383 -29.04 -2.06 9.67
N TRP A 384 -29.33 -1.62 8.44
CA TRP A 384 -29.87 -2.48 7.37
C TRP A 384 -28.93 -3.60 6.94
N MET A 385 -27.62 -3.39 6.98
CA MET A 385 -26.64 -4.44 6.69
C MET A 385 -26.73 -5.59 7.70
N LYS A 386 -26.92 -5.29 8.99
CA LYS A 386 -27.12 -6.30 10.03
C LYS A 386 -28.49 -6.98 9.88
N ILE A 387 -29.54 -6.20 9.63
CA ILE A 387 -30.91 -6.71 9.43
C ILE A 387 -30.98 -7.66 8.23
N GLN A 388 -30.27 -7.36 7.13
CA GLN A 388 -30.25 -8.18 5.92
C GLN A 388 -29.84 -9.64 6.20
N GLN A 389 -28.91 -9.85 7.14
CA GLN A 389 -28.41 -11.20 7.48
C GLN A 389 -29.52 -12.12 8.01
N TYR A 390 -30.60 -11.55 8.55
CA TYR A 390 -31.76 -12.28 9.08
C TYR A 390 -32.92 -12.38 8.08
N VAL A 391 -32.88 -11.64 6.97
CA VAL A 391 -33.90 -11.67 5.91
C VAL A 391 -33.30 -12.32 4.67
N LEU A 392 -33.22 -13.65 4.70
CA LEU A 392 -32.51 -14.45 3.71
C LEU A 392 -33.00 -14.17 2.27
N GLY A 393 -32.04 -13.89 1.38
CA GLY A 393 -32.29 -13.61 -0.03
C GLY A 393 -32.87 -12.23 -0.32
N ARG A 394 -32.98 -11.32 0.66
CA ARG A 394 -33.24 -9.89 0.41
C ARG A 394 -31.98 -9.09 0.64
N THR A 395 -31.88 -7.92 0.00
CA THR A 395 -30.78 -6.97 0.22
C THR A 395 -31.12 -5.96 1.30
N ASP A 396 -30.11 -5.35 1.91
CA ASP A 396 -30.23 -4.25 2.88
C ASP A 396 -31.11 -3.10 2.36
N VAL A 397 -30.92 -2.74 1.09
CA VAL A 397 -31.73 -1.71 0.40
C VAL A 397 -33.18 -2.15 0.30
N GLN A 398 -33.45 -3.40 -0.10
CA GLN A 398 -34.81 -3.93 -0.17
C GLN A 398 -35.49 -3.93 1.21
N CYS A 399 -34.77 -4.37 2.25
CA CYS A 399 -35.27 -4.37 3.63
C CYS A 399 -35.62 -2.96 4.10
N ARG A 400 -34.73 -1.98 3.87
CA ARG A 400 -34.98 -0.57 4.18
C ARG A 400 -36.21 -0.05 3.46
N GLU A 401 -36.29 -0.24 2.15
CA GLU A 401 -37.41 0.25 1.35
C GLU A 401 -38.74 -0.36 1.80
N ARG A 402 -38.75 -1.67 2.11
CA ARG A 402 -39.93 -2.37 2.58
C ARG A 402 -40.39 -1.85 3.94
N TRP A 403 -39.46 -1.63 4.87
CA TRP A 403 -39.77 -1.07 6.18
C TRP A 403 -40.32 0.36 6.06
N MET A 404 -39.56 1.25 5.41
CA MET A 404 -39.87 2.68 5.34
C MET A 404 -41.14 2.99 4.54
N ASN A 405 -41.56 2.12 3.61
CA ASN A 405 -42.72 2.37 2.76
C ASN A 405 -43.96 1.52 3.07
N VAL A 406 -43.82 0.44 3.84
CA VAL A 406 -44.93 -0.52 4.02
C VAL A 406 -45.09 -1.02 5.45
N LEU A 407 -44.00 -1.43 6.10
CA LEU A 407 -44.10 -2.17 7.37
C LEU A 407 -44.04 -1.28 8.61
N SER A 408 -43.41 -0.11 8.55
CA SER A 408 -43.31 0.79 9.69
C SER A 408 -44.71 1.13 10.23
N PRO A 409 -44.91 1.07 11.57
CA PRO A 409 -46.20 1.36 12.19
C PRO A 409 -46.63 2.82 12.03
N GLU A 410 -45.69 3.73 11.79
CA GLU A 410 -45.96 5.17 11.59
C GLU A 410 -46.62 5.49 10.24
N ILE A 411 -46.70 4.51 9.33
CA ILE A 411 -47.21 4.71 7.98
C ILE A 411 -48.72 4.59 7.97
N LYS A 412 -49.41 5.66 7.54
CA LYS A 412 -50.84 5.63 7.27
C LYS A 412 -51.17 4.84 6.01
N LYS A 413 -52.02 3.83 6.18
CA LYS A 413 -52.46 2.90 5.13
C LYS A 413 -53.88 3.17 4.65
N ASP A 414 -54.56 4.14 5.26
CA ASP A 414 -55.94 4.50 4.94
C ASP A 414 -56.06 5.08 3.52
N PRO A 415 -57.26 5.03 2.91
CA PRO A 415 -57.53 5.72 1.66
C PRO A 415 -57.17 7.21 1.73
N TRP A 416 -56.82 7.81 0.59
CA TRP A 416 -56.52 9.24 0.51
C TRP A 416 -57.81 10.05 0.63
N ALA A 417 -57.85 10.95 1.60
CA ALA A 417 -58.95 11.90 1.75
C ALA A 417 -58.82 13.06 0.73
N ASN A 418 -59.93 13.75 0.43
CA ASN A 418 -59.91 14.86 -0.52
C ASN A 418 -59.06 16.04 0.03
N GLU A 419 -59.09 16.26 1.34
CA GLU A 419 -58.28 17.28 2.02
C GLU A 419 -56.78 16.96 1.91
N GLU A 420 -56.41 15.68 1.98
CA GLU A 420 -55.02 15.24 1.76
C GLU A 420 -54.57 15.47 0.31
N ASP A 421 -55.47 15.29 -0.66
CA ASP A 421 -55.17 15.54 -2.07
C ASP A 421 -54.97 17.04 -2.36
N GLU A 422 -55.83 17.89 -1.81
CA GLU A 422 -55.70 19.34 -1.93
C GLU A 422 -54.40 19.83 -1.29
N LYS A 423 -54.09 19.32 -0.08
CA LYS A 423 -52.82 19.60 0.62
C LYS A 423 -51.62 19.10 -0.18
N LEU A 424 -51.70 17.92 -0.80
CA LEU A 424 -50.62 17.39 -1.63
C LEU A 424 -50.38 18.28 -2.87
N LEU A 425 -51.45 18.73 -3.53
CA LEU A 425 -51.36 19.59 -4.71
C LEU A 425 -50.81 20.98 -4.35
N SER A 426 -51.23 21.57 -3.23
CA SER A 426 -50.70 22.85 -2.75
C SER A 426 -49.21 22.73 -2.42
N LEU A 427 -48.80 21.69 -1.69
CA LEU A 427 -47.39 21.45 -1.36
C LEU A 427 -46.52 21.21 -2.60
N VAL A 428 -47.03 20.50 -3.62
CA VAL A 428 -46.29 20.33 -4.89
C VAL A 428 -46.10 21.66 -5.62
N ARG A 429 -47.11 22.55 -5.59
CA ARG A 429 -47.02 23.88 -6.17
C ARG A 429 -46.01 24.75 -5.42
N ASP A 430 -46.05 24.72 -4.09
CA ASP A 430 -45.28 25.64 -3.25
C ASP A 430 -43.81 25.19 -3.06
N ILE A 431 -43.56 23.88 -2.93
CA ILE A 431 -42.21 23.32 -2.73
C ILE A 431 -41.52 22.99 -4.08
N GLY A 432 -42.32 22.58 -5.07
CA GLY A 432 -41.89 22.18 -6.40
C GLY A 432 -41.93 20.67 -6.65
N LEU A 433 -42.16 20.32 -7.92
CA LEU A 433 -42.28 18.93 -8.39
C LEU A 433 -40.98 18.14 -8.14
N GLY A 434 -41.11 16.90 -7.66
CA GLY A 434 -39.99 15.98 -7.48
C GLY A 434 -39.39 15.97 -6.07
N LYS A 435 -39.71 16.96 -5.22
CA LYS A 435 -39.20 17.06 -3.83
C LYS A 435 -40.05 16.25 -2.84
N TRP A 436 -40.34 15.00 -3.16
CA TRP A 436 -41.29 14.15 -2.42
C TRP A 436 -40.90 13.91 -0.97
N SER A 437 -39.61 13.72 -0.68
CA SER A 437 -39.13 13.52 0.69
C SER A 437 -39.38 14.75 1.57
N LYS A 438 -39.34 15.97 1.01
CA LYS A 438 -39.70 17.20 1.72
C LYS A 438 -41.22 17.39 1.80
N ILE A 439 -41.95 16.98 0.77
CA ILE A 439 -43.43 17.04 0.79
C ILE A 439 -43.99 16.09 1.85
N SER A 440 -43.44 14.88 1.98
CA SER A 440 -43.91 13.89 2.95
C SER A 440 -43.74 14.33 4.40
N THR A 441 -42.78 15.21 4.73
CA THR A 441 -42.65 15.72 6.11
C THR A 441 -43.82 16.59 6.54
N PHE A 442 -44.57 17.16 5.58
CA PHE A 442 -45.77 17.94 5.84
C PHE A 442 -47.07 17.12 5.72
N MET A 443 -46.95 15.84 5.33
CA MET A 443 -48.07 14.94 5.17
C MET A 443 -48.06 13.91 6.31
N ASP A 444 -49.01 14.03 7.23
CA ASP A 444 -48.98 13.26 8.48
C ASP A 444 -49.04 11.76 8.23
N GLY A 445 -47.92 11.06 8.42
CA GLY A 445 -47.79 9.61 8.26
C GLY A 445 -47.84 9.11 6.81
N ARG A 446 -47.79 9.98 5.79
CA ARG A 446 -47.69 9.58 4.38
C ARG A 446 -46.24 9.59 3.91
N THR A 447 -45.78 8.53 3.27
CA THR A 447 -44.41 8.44 2.77
C THR A 447 -44.23 9.20 1.45
N ASP A 448 -42.99 9.53 1.12
CA ASP A 448 -42.60 10.18 -0.14
C ASP A 448 -43.09 9.40 -1.38
N ASN A 449 -42.95 8.07 -1.35
CA ASN A 449 -43.44 7.18 -2.39
C ASN A 449 -44.97 7.16 -2.48
N GLN A 450 -45.69 7.24 -1.34
CA GLN A 450 -47.15 7.36 -1.35
C GLN A 450 -47.59 8.69 -1.99
N CYS A 451 -46.95 9.81 -1.61
CA CYS A 451 -47.22 11.14 -2.16
C CYS A 451 -46.98 11.18 -3.69
N TRP A 452 -45.83 10.68 -4.15
CA TRP A 452 -45.52 10.59 -5.58
C TRP A 452 -46.55 9.76 -6.35
N ARG A 453 -46.93 8.58 -5.84
CA ARG A 453 -47.93 7.71 -6.48
C ARG A 453 -49.28 8.39 -6.56
N ARG A 454 -49.73 9.05 -5.47
CA ARG A 454 -51.01 9.76 -5.46
C ARG A 454 -51.02 10.91 -6.46
N TYR A 455 -49.99 11.75 -6.46
CA TYR A 455 -49.87 12.84 -7.42
C TYR A 455 -49.92 12.34 -8.88
N LYS A 456 -49.27 11.21 -9.19
CA LYS A 456 -49.33 10.60 -10.53
C LYS A 456 -50.76 10.18 -10.92
N ILE A 457 -51.55 9.70 -9.97
CA ILE A 457 -52.97 9.35 -10.18
C ILE A 457 -53.79 10.62 -10.41
N LEU A 458 -53.66 11.63 -9.53
CA LEU A 458 -54.35 12.91 -9.66
C LEU A 458 -54.06 13.58 -11.00
N LYS A 459 -52.79 13.56 -11.42
CA LYS A 459 -52.37 14.07 -12.73
C LYS A 459 -53.07 13.37 -13.90
N LYS A 460 -53.14 12.03 -13.86
CA LYS A 460 -53.86 11.25 -14.87
C LYS A 460 -55.37 11.54 -14.86
N GLN A 461 -55.97 11.70 -13.68
CA GLN A 461 -57.39 11.99 -13.53
C GLN A 461 -57.75 13.38 -14.07
N ALA A 462 -56.93 14.39 -13.81
CA ALA A 462 -57.15 15.73 -14.34
C ALA A 462 -56.91 15.81 -15.85
N ALA A 463 -55.90 15.11 -16.38
CA ALA A 463 -55.69 15.00 -17.82
C ALA A 463 -56.91 14.39 -18.53
N LYS A 464 -57.55 13.36 -17.94
CA LYS A 464 -58.80 12.78 -18.44
C LYS A 464 -60.00 13.73 -18.36
N ARG A 465 -59.96 14.72 -17.45
CA ARG A 465 -61.00 15.72 -17.24
C ARG A 465 -60.73 17.05 -17.99
N ASN A 466 -59.70 17.12 -18.84
CA ASN A 466 -59.21 18.37 -19.47
C ASN A 466 -58.87 19.50 -18.48
N ILE A 467 -58.52 19.15 -17.24
CA ILE A 467 -58.12 20.11 -16.20
C ILE A 467 -56.59 20.18 -16.21
N ASN A 468 -56.05 21.37 -16.52
CA ASN A 468 -54.61 21.59 -16.54
C ASN A 468 -54.09 21.90 -15.13
N ILE A 469 -53.59 20.88 -14.41
CA ILE A 469 -53.00 21.03 -13.06
C ILE A 469 -51.77 21.96 -13.06
N ASN A 470 -51.15 22.22 -14.21
CA ASN A 470 -49.91 23.01 -14.32
C ASN A 470 -50.15 24.49 -14.69
N ARG A 471 -51.40 24.98 -14.77
CA ARG A 471 -51.70 26.30 -15.37
C ARG A 471 -51.73 27.50 -14.41
N SER A 472 -50.95 27.46 -13.34
CA SER A 472 -50.69 28.64 -12.48
C SER A 472 -49.18 28.89 -12.27
N LEU A 473 -48.36 28.46 -13.23
CA LEU A 473 -46.97 28.89 -13.40
C LEU A 473 -46.88 29.84 -14.59
N ILE A 474 -47.35 31.08 -14.40
CA ILE A 474 -46.86 32.28 -15.09
C ILE A 474 -46.67 33.34 -14.02
#